data_AF-N9UZ24-F1
#
_entry.id   AF-N9UZ24-F1
#
_cell.length_a   1.000
_cell.length_b   1.000
_cell.length_c   1.000
_cell.angle_alpha   90.00
_cell.angle_beta   90.00
_cell.angle_gamma   90.00
#
_symmetry.space_group_name_H-M   'P 1'
#
loop_
_entity.id
_entity.type
_entity.pdbx_description
1 polymer ?
#
loop_
_entity_poly.entity_id
_entity_poly.type
_entity_poly.pdbx_seq_one_letter_code
_entity_poly.pdbx_strand_id
1 'polypeptide(L)'
;MFQHKRKSSTPTEGIGVMPIQNSSKDKLSLSLSLFGELQDKSKDEIYFKDNKSDEQYITFLKQIQNTNEIQFVKIANHLIEKNMFLIEGKFNCCWKVTVKDIRIIVWQMKEFKRKILSIMCKCINDEELDEVNEKLPVFQRCCFGHGSKTNNYNFIKEIIYNYNSIFDIQGDPLLNNQFSIEEVSKMKILEYMVDPFAPKDFIVDAMYSLYLFSSVDEVCTFIAGAHTDLLFALSEQNEIEYKLLQEQVVFISRLLFSIYSPSMQNKTTLKCLLNPTYPTDFRKFIENIYQGITTNYLRFSKSFNIIGDFKERNRFNQIYKIKLGKSLDLSKLNKKIKKSVDYLQEIKTFNKIVLVNLEPFFIAEQIALFDHKCFNLVEVKELVYYEHKSSFKRYQQTMEHFSQNIEQLIETESDIDFFISVFHGLFFYNEFNGAYLIYNILSNKKKSNPLLFNKIKKISYSLYSKLEIFFKEINGHELFWIYYCSLPLFTSKVPVVDFWLDRIRSDDVLTLDFGERLNAEKIKKISIDVQLWIEAKETKFIFDEIDIVMKYFNNLAYL
;
A
#
# COMPACT_ATOMS: atom_id res chain seq x y z
N MET A 1 22.67 -19.84 -41.56
CA MET A 1 23.21 -20.91 -42.42
C MET A 1 23.99 -21.87 -41.51
N PHE A 2 23.36 -22.92 -40.98
CA PHE A 2 23.39 -24.32 -41.46
C PHE A 2 24.83 -24.91 -41.39
N GLN A 3 25.16 -26.03 -40.72
CA GLN A 3 24.41 -27.25 -40.42
C GLN A 3 25.04 -28.09 -39.28
N HIS A 4 24.16 -28.78 -38.54
CA HIS A 4 24.23 -30.04 -37.80
C HIS A 4 25.51 -30.89 -37.70
N LYS A 5 25.72 -31.46 -36.50
CA LYS A 5 25.73 -32.93 -36.27
C LYS A 5 25.47 -33.25 -34.78
N ARG A 6 24.29 -33.83 -34.48
CA ARG A 6 23.99 -34.53 -33.21
C ARG A 6 24.21 -36.03 -33.45
N LYS A 7 24.91 -36.69 -32.53
CA LYS A 7 24.89 -38.16 -32.38
C LYS A 7 24.15 -38.50 -31.10
N SER A 8 23.23 -39.44 -31.25
CA SER A 8 22.47 -40.12 -30.21
C SER A 8 23.30 -41.24 -29.57
N SER A 9 23.03 -41.52 -28.30
CA SER A 9 23.15 -42.85 -27.69
C SER A 9 22.51 -42.85 -26.30
N THR A 10 21.35 -43.47 -26.17
CA THR A 10 20.93 -44.16 -24.93
C THR A 10 21.67 -45.51 -24.87
N PRO A 11 21.92 -46.08 -23.66
CA PRO A 11 20.96 -47.09 -23.20
C PRO A 11 20.77 -47.23 -21.67
N THR A 12 19.65 -47.89 -21.36
CA THR A 12 19.37 -48.85 -20.26
C THR A 12 19.22 -48.40 -18.80
N GLU A 13 17.95 -48.44 -18.40
CA GLU A 13 17.36 -48.98 -17.16
C GLU A 13 18.29 -49.72 -16.19
N GLY A 14 18.21 -49.29 -14.92
CA GLY A 14 18.65 -50.04 -13.75
C GLY A 14 17.75 -49.69 -12.58
N ILE A 15 16.78 -50.57 -12.31
CA ILE A 15 15.85 -50.53 -11.18
C ILE A 15 16.63 -50.88 -9.90
N GLY A 16 16.54 -50.04 -8.87
CA GLY A 16 17.06 -50.31 -7.53
C GLY A 16 16.29 -49.50 -6.50
N VAL A 17 15.42 -50.18 -5.74
CA VAL A 17 14.53 -49.61 -4.72
C VAL A 17 15.08 -49.94 -3.32
N MET A 18 14.86 -49.00 -2.38
CA MET A 18 14.85 -49.10 -0.90
C MET A 18 16.16 -48.80 -0.12
N PRO A 19 16.08 -48.37 1.16
CA PRO A 19 14.99 -47.68 1.87
C PRO A 19 15.45 -46.41 2.65
N ILE A 20 14.50 -45.51 2.90
CA ILE A 20 14.65 -44.40 3.85
C ILE A 20 14.39 -44.93 5.27
N GLN A 21 15.41 -44.91 6.12
CA GLN A 21 15.26 -45.06 7.57
C GLN A 21 15.13 -43.68 8.23
N ASN A 22 14.00 -43.47 8.89
CA ASN A 22 13.79 -42.41 9.87
C ASN A 22 14.34 -42.81 11.24
N SER A 23 15.08 -41.92 11.91
CA SER A 23 15.05 -41.69 13.36
C SER A 23 15.84 -40.41 13.67
N SER A 24 15.17 -39.31 14.07
CA SER A 24 15.13 -38.73 15.43
C SER A 24 16.53 -38.32 15.97
N LYS A 25 16.83 -37.12 16.45
CA LYS A 25 16.07 -36.06 17.13
C LYS A 25 17.00 -34.84 17.26
N ASP A 26 16.45 -33.72 17.72
CA ASP A 26 17.11 -32.50 18.18
C ASP A 26 17.44 -31.44 17.14
N LYS A 27 16.45 -30.56 16.89
CA LYS A 27 16.67 -29.12 16.71
C LYS A 27 15.40 -28.32 17.05
N LEU A 28 15.48 -27.61 18.17
CA LEU A 28 14.97 -26.25 18.43
C LEU A 28 13.66 -25.85 17.72
N SER A 29 12.55 -26.14 18.38
CA SER A 29 11.23 -25.58 18.11
C SER A 29 11.07 -24.22 18.78
N LEU A 30 11.14 -23.12 18.02
CA LEU A 30 10.55 -21.82 18.41
C LEU A 30 10.55 -20.88 17.21
N SER A 31 9.51 -21.02 16.38
CA SER A 31 8.96 -20.08 15.37
C SER A 31 8.40 -20.88 14.20
N LEU A 32 7.08 -21.13 14.19
CA LEU A 32 6.28 -21.45 12.98
C LEU A 32 4.79 -21.72 13.25
N SER A 33 4.29 -21.57 14.48
CA SER A 33 2.89 -21.89 14.82
C SER A 33 1.86 -20.78 14.57
N LEU A 34 2.10 -19.83 13.67
CA LEU A 34 1.11 -18.77 13.36
C LEU A 34 0.81 -18.60 11.85
N PHE A 35 1.46 -19.39 10.99
CA PHE A 35 1.11 -19.49 9.56
C PHE A 35 0.28 -20.74 9.22
N GLY A 36 0.10 -21.66 10.18
CA GLY A 36 -0.62 -22.93 9.98
C GLY A 36 -2.11 -22.91 10.32
N GLU A 37 -2.62 -21.87 11.01
CA GLU A 37 -4.04 -21.83 11.44
C GLU A 37 -4.98 -21.07 10.48
N LEU A 38 -4.48 -20.65 9.32
CA LEU A 38 -5.30 -20.12 8.21
C LEU A 38 -5.59 -21.16 7.10
N GLN A 39 -5.20 -22.43 7.28
CA GLN A 39 -5.38 -23.46 6.25
C GLN A 39 -6.28 -24.65 6.63
N ASP A 40 -6.86 -24.71 7.82
CA ASP A 40 -7.80 -25.79 8.14
C ASP A 40 -8.98 -25.29 8.98
N LYS A 41 -9.97 -24.70 8.29
CA LYS A 41 -11.39 -24.69 8.68
C LYS A 41 -12.34 -24.26 7.55
N SER A 42 -11.94 -24.35 6.28
CA SER A 42 -12.83 -24.24 5.12
C SER A 42 -13.45 -25.61 4.80
N LYS A 43 -14.37 -26.10 5.64
CA LYS A 43 -15.16 -27.31 5.32
C LYS A 43 -16.63 -27.05 5.03
N ASP A 44 -17.09 -25.80 5.05
CA ASP A 44 -18.45 -25.42 4.63
C ASP A 44 -18.49 -24.31 3.56
N GLU A 45 -17.39 -24.06 2.83
CA GLU A 45 -17.46 -23.26 1.61
C GLU A 45 -17.91 -24.15 0.45
N ILE A 46 -19.21 -24.12 0.16
CA ILE A 46 -19.74 -24.63 -1.11
C ILE A 46 -19.23 -23.69 -2.22
N TYR A 47 -17.97 -23.90 -2.62
CA TYR A 47 -17.48 -23.40 -3.90
C TYR A 47 -18.23 -24.15 -5.00
N PHE A 48 -19.22 -23.50 -5.61
CA PHE A 48 -19.59 -23.86 -6.96
C PHE A 48 -18.41 -23.49 -7.86
N LYS A 49 -17.57 -24.48 -8.16
CA LYS A 49 -16.59 -24.38 -9.25
C LYS A 49 -17.35 -24.07 -10.53
N ASP A 50 -17.05 -22.93 -11.12
CA ASP A 50 -17.53 -22.55 -12.44
C ASP A 50 -17.01 -23.59 -13.45
N ASN A 51 -17.91 -24.45 -13.93
CA ASN A 51 -17.55 -25.57 -14.81
C ASN A 51 -17.55 -25.17 -16.30
N LYS A 52 -17.63 -23.87 -16.64
CA LYS A 52 -17.85 -23.39 -18.03
C LYS A 52 -16.94 -22.24 -18.45
N SER A 53 -16.46 -22.29 -19.69
CA SER A 53 -15.53 -21.28 -20.24
C SER A 53 -16.24 -19.97 -20.57
N ASP A 54 -15.56 -18.84 -20.37
CA ASP A 54 -15.99 -17.49 -20.76
C ASP A 54 -16.50 -17.42 -22.22
N GLU A 55 -15.94 -18.26 -23.09
CA GLU A 55 -16.34 -18.41 -24.49
C GLU A 55 -17.82 -18.78 -24.67
N GLN A 56 -18.40 -19.58 -23.75
CA GLN A 56 -19.81 -19.95 -23.82
C GLN A 56 -20.71 -18.72 -23.60
N TYR A 57 -20.37 -17.87 -22.62
CA TYR A 57 -21.12 -16.64 -22.38
C TYR A 57 -20.96 -15.63 -23.52
N ILE A 58 -19.76 -15.49 -24.07
CA ILE A 58 -19.50 -14.60 -25.21
C ILE A 58 -20.30 -15.06 -26.43
N THR A 59 -20.31 -16.37 -26.70
CA THR A 59 -21.07 -16.96 -27.82
C THR A 59 -22.57 -16.73 -27.64
N PHE A 60 -23.08 -16.96 -26.43
CA PHE A 60 -24.49 -16.75 -26.13
C PHE A 60 -24.90 -15.27 -26.23
N LEU A 61 -24.09 -14.35 -25.71
CA LEU A 61 -24.34 -12.91 -25.85
C LEU A 61 -24.44 -12.49 -27.32
N LYS A 62 -23.54 -12.99 -28.19
CA LYS A 62 -23.60 -12.73 -29.63
C LYS A 62 -24.89 -13.25 -30.26
N GLN A 63 -25.36 -14.43 -29.84
CA GLN A 63 -26.64 -15.00 -30.33
C GLN A 63 -27.82 -14.12 -29.93
N ILE A 64 -27.86 -13.65 -28.68
CA ILE A 64 -28.91 -12.75 -28.19
C ILE A 64 -28.91 -11.44 -28.99
N GLN A 65 -27.73 -10.82 -29.17
CA GLN A 65 -27.59 -9.54 -29.89
C GLN A 65 -27.97 -9.61 -31.38
N ASN A 66 -27.87 -10.79 -31.99
CA ASN A 66 -28.25 -11.02 -33.39
C ASN A 66 -29.74 -11.39 -33.57
N THR A 67 -30.54 -11.43 -32.49
CA THR A 67 -31.95 -11.81 -32.53
C THR A 67 -32.84 -10.57 -32.52
N ASN A 68 -33.78 -10.47 -33.46
CA ASN A 68 -34.69 -9.31 -33.59
C ASN A 68 -35.72 -9.20 -32.46
N GLU A 69 -36.07 -10.32 -31.82
CA GLU A 69 -37.07 -10.37 -30.74
C GLU A 69 -36.50 -11.15 -29.54
N ILE A 70 -36.05 -10.40 -28.53
CA ILE A 70 -35.43 -10.94 -27.33
C ILE A 70 -36.50 -11.16 -26.26
N GLN A 71 -36.70 -12.40 -25.85
CA GLN A 71 -37.67 -12.76 -24.82
C GLN A 71 -36.96 -13.28 -23.56
N PHE A 72 -37.34 -12.75 -22.39
CA PHE A 72 -36.77 -13.13 -21.08
C PHE A 72 -36.74 -14.66 -20.89
N VAL A 73 -37.85 -15.34 -21.18
CA VAL A 73 -37.99 -16.79 -20.97
C VAL A 73 -36.98 -17.59 -21.81
N LYS A 74 -36.70 -17.16 -23.05
CA LYS A 74 -35.70 -17.82 -23.91
C LYS A 74 -34.29 -17.68 -23.34
N ILE A 75 -33.95 -16.49 -22.85
CA ILE A 75 -32.66 -16.26 -22.20
C ILE A 75 -32.55 -17.09 -20.93
N ALA A 76 -33.58 -17.03 -20.09
CA ALA A 76 -33.62 -17.72 -18.81
C ALA A 76 -33.48 -19.24 -18.96
N ASN A 77 -34.22 -19.85 -19.88
CA ASN A 77 -34.13 -21.28 -20.16
C ASN A 77 -32.73 -21.67 -20.64
N HIS A 78 -32.13 -20.89 -21.53
CA HIS A 78 -30.76 -21.17 -21.98
C HIS A 78 -29.76 -21.13 -20.82
N LEU A 79 -29.81 -20.09 -19.98
CA LEU A 79 -28.91 -19.95 -18.83
C LEU A 79 -29.09 -21.12 -17.84
N ILE A 80 -30.34 -21.48 -17.53
CA ILE A 80 -30.65 -22.56 -16.58
C ILE A 80 -30.25 -23.92 -17.14
N GLU A 81 -30.65 -24.28 -18.37
CA GLU A 81 -30.32 -25.56 -19.01
C GLU A 81 -28.80 -25.75 -19.15
N LYS A 82 -28.08 -24.65 -19.41
CA LYS A 82 -26.63 -24.65 -19.54
C LYS A 82 -25.93 -24.42 -18.19
N ASN A 83 -26.62 -24.31 -17.05
CA ASN A 83 -25.99 -23.97 -15.76
C ASN A 83 -25.00 -22.79 -15.88
N MET A 84 -25.40 -21.75 -16.61
CA MET A 84 -24.65 -20.51 -16.79
C MET A 84 -25.21 -19.45 -15.85
N PHE A 85 -24.54 -19.21 -14.73
CA PHE A 85 -24.99 -18.27 -13.71
C PHE A 85 -24.36 -16.89 -13.89
N LEU A 86 -25.18 -15.85 -13.79
CA LEU A 86 -24.73 -14.48 -14.07
C LEU A 86 -23.91 -13.90 -12.92
N ILE A 87 -24.24 -14.22 -11.67
CA ILE A 87 -23.59 -13.66 -10.47
C ILE A 87 -22.84 -14.78 -9.74
N GLU A 88 -21.54 -14.58 -9.47
CA GLU A 88 -20.63 -15.60 -8.94
C GLU A 88 -19.96 -15.19 -7.63
N GLY A 89 -19.44 -16.17 -6.87
CA GLY A 89 -18.50 -15.93 -5.76
C GLY A 89 -19.15 -15.65 -4.40
N LYS A 90 -18.44 -14.90 -3.53
CA LYS A 90 -18.88 -14.48 -2.17
C LYS A 90 -20.24 -13.78 -2.15
N PHE A 91 -20.62 -13.25 -3.30
CA PHE A 91 -21.91 -12.68 -3.59
C PHE A 91 -23.03 -13.71 -3.41
N ASN A 92 -22.86 -14.95 -3.91
CA ASN A 92 -23.91 -15.97 -3.93
C ASN A 92 -24.44 -16.41 -2.53
N CYS A 93 -23.70 -16.12 -1.46
CA CYS A 93 -24.04 -16.50 -0.08
C CYS A 93 -24.66 -15.39 0.79
N CYS A 94 -24.78 -14.13 0.33
CA CYS A 94 -24.84 -12.99 1.27
C CYS A 94 -25.98 -11.98 1.08
N TRP A 95 -27.11 -12.28 0.44
CA TRP A 95 -28.02 -11.20 -0.01
C TRP A 95 -29.20 -10.83 0.88
N LYS A 96 -29.20 -11.27 2.14
CA LYS A 96 -29.88 -10.50 3.17
C LYS A 96 -29.08 -9.26 3.60
N VAL A 97 -27.84 -9.09 3.11
CA VAL A 97 -26.99 -7.94 3.44
C VAL A 97 -27.51 -6.69 2.76
N THR A 98 -27.64 -5.63 3.53
CA THR A 98 -27.89 -4.28 3.06
C THR A 98 -26.67 -3.80 2.26
N VAL A 99 -26.68 -4.05 0.95
CA VAL A 99 -25.69 -3.47 0.03
C VAL A 99 -25.97 -1.97 -0.05
N LYS A 100 -24.98 -1.12 0.27
CA LYS A 100 -25.17 0.34 0.17
C LYS A 100 -25.21 0.78 -1.28
N ASP A 101 -24.47 0.09 -2.16
CA ASP A 101 -24.50 0.32 -3.59
C ASP A 101 -24.52 -0.95 -4.45
N ILE A 102 -25.67 -1.28 -5.04
CA ILE A 102 -25.83 -2.45 -5.91
C ILE A 102 -25.06 -2.29 -7.22
N ARG A 103 -24.81 -1.05 -7.67
CA ARG A 103 -24.09 -0.76 -8.91
C ARG A 103 -22.68 -1.33 -8.87
N ILE A 104 -21.96 -1.20 -7.76
CA ILE A 104 -20.57 -1.67 -7.67
C ILE A 104 -20.47 -3.19 -7.88
N ILE A 105 -21.45 -3.94 -7.38
CA ILE A 105 -21.52 -5.40 -7.53
C ILE A 105 -21.76 -5.75 -9.01
N VAL A 106 -22.75 -5.11 -9.63
CA VAL A 106 -23.11 -5.36 -11.04
C VAL A 106 -21.94 -5.04 -11.96
N TRP A 107 -21.20 -3.97 -11.70
CA TRP A 107 -20.12 -3.55 -12.56
C TRP A 107 -18.79 -4.26 -12.34
N GLN A 108 -18.59 -4.91 -11.20
CA GLN A 108 -17.49 -5.87 -11.00
C GLN A 108 -17.69 -7.17 -11.79
N MET A 109 -18.92 -7.46 -12.26
CA MET A 109 -19.17 -8.62 -13.12
C MET A 109 -18.42 -8.48 -14.45
N LYS A 110 -17.99 -9.60 -15.02
CA LYS A 110 -17.46 -9.64 -16.38
C LYS A 110 -18.47 -9.01 -17.35
N GLU A 111 -17.96 -8.19 -18.27
CA GLU A 111 -18.77 -7.38 -19.19
C GLU A 111 -19.88 -8.18 -19.90
N PHE A 112 -19.55 -9.39 -20.37
CA PHE A 112 -20.53 -10.23 -21.06
C PHE A 112 -21.66 -10.70 -20.15
N LYS A 113 -21.40 -11.02 -18.87
CA LYS A 113 -22.44 -11.40 -17.91
C LYS A 113 -23.30 -10.20 -17.55
N ARG A 114 -22.68 -9.03 -17.35
CA ARG A 114 -23.38 -7.76 -17.12
C ARG A 114 -24.28 -7.38 -18.29
N LYS A 115 -23.82 -7.56 -19.53
CA LYS A 115 -24.64 -7.33 -20.74
C LYS A 115 -25.83 -8.29 -20.81
N ILE A 116 -25.63 -9.58 -20.55
CA ILE A 116 -26.75 -10.54 -20.49
C ILE A 116 -27.75 -10.14 -19.39
N LEU A 117 -27.26 -9.80 -18.20
CA LEU A 117 -28.09 -9.32 -17.09
C LEU A 117 -28.88 -8.07 -17.45
N SER A 118 -28.24 -7.08 -18.08
CA SER A 118 -28.87 -5.84 -18.56
C SER A 118 -29.98 -6.14 -19.56
N ILE A 119 -29.74 -7.05 -20.52
CA ILE A 119 -30.76 -7.46 -21.49
C ILE A 119 -31.96 -8.11 -20.79
N MET A 120 -31.70 -9.01 -19.83
CA MET A 120 -32.77 -9.66 -19.06
C MET A 120 -33.59 -8.65 -18.24
N CYS A 121 -32.94 -7.69 -17.59
CA CYS A 121 -33.62 -6.63 -16.83
C CYS A 121 -34.45 -5.76 -17.76
N LYS A 122 -33.90 -5.37 -18.92
CA LYS A 122 -34.62 -4.56 -19.92
C LYS A 122 -35.88 -5.25 -20.44
N CYS A 123 -35.86 -6.57 -20.59
CA CYS A 123 -37.04 -7.34 -20.97
C CYS A 123 -38.19 -7.27 -19.94
N ILE A 124 -37.91 -6.85 -18.70
CA ILE A 124 -38.87 -6.86 -17.57
C ILE A 124 -39.12 -5.44 -17.02
N ASN A 125 -38.23 -4.48 -17.30
CA ASN A 125 -38.24 -3.15 -16.66
C ASN A 125 -39.51 -2.34 -16.94
N ASP A 126 -40.19 -2.58 -18.06
CA ASP A 126 -41.40 -1.85 -18.47
C ASP A 126 -42.70 -2.62 -18.15
N GLU A 127 -42.61 -3.73 -17.43
CA GLU A 127 -43.76 -4.58 -17.07
C GLU A 127 -44.42 -4.15 -15.75
N GLU A 128 -45.69 -4.51 -15.57
CA GLU A 128 -46.40 -4.25 -14.32
C GLU A 128 -45.80 -5.05 -13.15
N LEU A 129 -45.89 -4.50 -11.93
CA LEU A 129 -45.31 -5.08 -10.71
C LEU A 129 -45.65 -6.57 -10.51
N ASP A 130 -46.88 -6.96 -10.83
CA ASP A 130 -47.34 -8.34 -10.69
C ASP A 130 -46.66 -9.28 -11.70
N GLU A 131 -46.45 -8.84 -12.94
CA GLU A 131 -45.72 -9.60 -13.96
C GLU A 131 -44.23 -9.74 -13.61
N VAL A 132 -43.62 -8.69 -13.04
CA VAL A 132 -42.25 -8.75 -12.51
C VAL A 132 -42.17 -9.81 -11.41
N ASN A 133 -43.11 -9.80 -10.45
CA ASN A 133 -43.12 -10.74 -9.33
C ASN A 133 -43.19 -12.20 -9.77
N GLU A 134 -43.92 -12.51 -10.84
CA GLU A 134 -43.98 -13.86 -11.41
C GLU A 134 -42.63 -14.32 -12.02
N LYS A 135 -41.82 -13.40 -12.53
CA LYS A 135 -40.53 -13.68 -13.17
C LYS A 135 -39.36 -13.74 -12.19
N LEU A 136 -39.49 -13.17 -10.99
CA LEU A 136 -38.42 -13.16 -9.98
C LEU A 136 -37.85 -14.55 -9.61
N PRO A 137 -38.66 -15.61 -9.41
CA PRO A 137 -38.12 -16.94 -9.11
C PRO A 137 -37.24 -17.49 -10.23
N VAL A 138 -37.61 -17.23 -11.48
CA VAL A 138 -36.84 -17.64 -12.66
C VAL A 138 -35.57 -16.81 -12.78
N PHE A 139 -35.68 -15.50 -12.64
CA PHE A 139 -34.53 -14.59 -12.68
C PHE A 139 -33.51 -14.95 -11.58
N GLN A 140 -33.98 -15.24 -10.37
CA GLN A 140 -33.13 -15.68 -9.26
C GLN A 140 -32.32 -16.93 -9.62
N ARG A 141 -32.93 -17.90 -10.29
CA ARG A 141 -32.23 -19.10 -10.76
C ARG A 141 -31.16 -18.78 -11.81
N CYS A 142 -31.43 -17.86 -12.72
CA CYS A 142 -30.44 -17.41 -13.71
C CYS A 142 -29.25 -16.68 -13.07
N CYS A 143 -29.51 -15.90 -12.02
CA CYS A 143 -28.46 -15.17 -11.32
C CYS A 143 -27.62 -16.08 -10.41
N PHE A 144 -28.24 -16.99 -9.65
CA PHE A 144 -27.63 -17.66 -8.49
C PHE A 144 -27.62 -19.19 -8.53
N GLY A 145 -28.37 -19.80 -9.44
CA GLY A 145 -28.44 -21.26 -9.63
C GLY A 145 -29.39 -22.02 -8.71
N HIS A 146 -29.40 -23.35 -8.85
CA HIS A 146 -30.25 -24.25 -8.08
C HIS A 146 -29.69 -24.44 -6.66
N GLY A 147 -30.32 -23.82 -5.66
CA GLY A 147 -29.98 -24.03 -4.24
C GLY A 147 -29.80 -22.78 -3.39
N SER A 148 -30.10 -21.58 -3.90
CA SER A 148 -30.12 -20.38 -3.06
C SER A 148 -31.13 -20.54 -1.93
N LYS A 149 -30.65 -20.74 -0.69
CA LYS A 149 -31.49 -20.86 0.52
C LYS A 149 -32.15 -19.54 0.91
N THR A 150 -31.77 -18.43 0.28
CA THR A 150 -32.24 -17.07 0.58
C THR A 150 -33.17 -16.54 -0.51
N ASN A 151 -34.18 -15.79 -0.08
CA ASN A 151 -35.12 -15.12 -0.98
C ASN A 151 -34.46 -13.82 -1.47
N ASN A 152 -33.82 -13.85 -2.64
CA ASN A 152 -32.99 -12.75 -3.16
C ASN A 152 -33.81 -11.79 -4.04
N TYR A 153 -35.14 -11.83 -3.90
CA TYR A 153 -36.07 -11.03 -4.70
C TYR A 153 -35.83 -9.54 -4.54
N ASN A 154 -35.51 -9.05 -3.34
CA ASN A 154 -35.27 -7.62 -3.13
C ASN A 154 -34.06 -7.13 -3.94
N PHE A 155 -32.96 -7.88 -3.96
CA PHE A 155 -31.79 -7.52 -4.76
C PHE A 155 -32.10 -7.48 -6.26
N ILE A 156 -32.81 -8.48 -6.79
CA ILE A 156 -33.19 -8.53 -8.20
C ILE A 156 -34.19 -7.41 -8.54
N LYS A 157 -35.16 -7.16 -7.65
CA LYS A 157 -36.11 -6.04 -7.75
C LYS A 157 -35.38 -4.72 -7.82
N GLU A 158 -34.43 -4.48 -6.93
CA GLU A 158 -33.62 -3.26 -6.94
C GLU A 158 -32.83 -3.10 -8.25
N ILE A 159 -32.28 -4.19 -8.81
CA ILE A 159 -31.62 -4.14 -10.12
C ILE A 159 -32.59 -3.74 -11.23
N ILE A 160 -33.80 -4.31 -11.23
CA ILE A 160 -34.81 -4.05 -12.24
C ILE A 160 -35.32 -2.60 -12.08
N TYR A 161 -35.81 -2.20 -10.91
CA TYR A 161 -36.38 -0.86 -10.71
C TYR A 161 -35.39 0.28 -10.88
N ASN A 162 -34.12 0.04 -10.55
CA ASN A 162 -33.04 0.99 -10.76
C ASN A 162 -32.23 0.69 -12.03
N TYR A 163 -32.83 0.03 -13.03
CA TYR A 163 -32.15 -0.38 -14.26
C TYR A 163 -31.33 0.75 -14.89
N ASN A 164 -31.96 1.91 -15.08
CA ASN A 164 -31.32 3.05 -15.72
C ASN A 164 -30.08 3.52 -14.94
N SER A 165 -30.14 3.66 -13.61
CA SER A 165 -29.01 4.13 -12.82
C SER A 165 -27.93 3.06 -12.62
N ILE A 166 -28.32 1.78 -12.49
CA ILE A 166 -27.38 0.67 -12.31
C ILE A 166 -26.60 0.40 -13.58
N PHE A 167 -27.22 0.45 -14.77
CA PHE A 167 -26.53 0.14 -16.04
C PHE A 167 -26.01 1.37 -16.79
N ASP A 168 -26.24 2.58 -16.28
CA ASP A 168 -25.69 3.81 -16.88
C ASP A 168 -24.16 3.75 -16.94
N ILE A 169 -23.58 3.95 -18.11
CA ILE A 169 -22.13 4.00 -18.29
C ILE A 169 -21.56 5.24 -17.59
N GLN A 170 -22.34 6.32 -17.50
CA GLN A 170 -21.97 7.59 -16.86
C GLN A 170 -22.43 7.68 -15.40
N GLY A 171 -22.90 6.60 -14.79
CA GLY A 171 -23.35 6.60 -13.40
C GLY A 171 -22.21 6.83 -12.40
N ASP A 172 -22.54 6.89 -11.10
CA ASP A 172 -21.58 7.11 -10.01
C ASP A 172 -21.39 5.81 -9.22
N PRO A 173 -20.21 5.16 -9.24
CA PRO A 173 -18.97 5.58 -9.89
C PRO A 173 -18.97 5.37 -11.41
N LEU A 174 -18.15 6.17 -12.09
CA LEU A 174 -17.73 5.97 -13.47
C LEU A 174 -16.63 4.90 -13.50
N LEU A 175 -16.78 3.91 -14.37
CA LEU A 175 -15.88 2.76 -14.43
C LEU A 175 -15.30 2.60 -15.84
N ASN A 176 -14.01 2.33 -15.92
CA ASN A 176 -13.36 2.04 -17.20
C ASN A 176 -13.66 0.64 -17.73
N ASN A 177 -13.14 0.35 -18.92
CA ASN A 177 -13.27 -0.96 -19.58
C ASN A 177 -12.62 -2.11 -18.79
N GLN A 178 -11.76 -1.81 -17.82
CA GLN A 178 -11.11 -2.76 -16.91
C GLN A 178 -11.80 -2.82 -15.54
N PHE A 179 -13.01 -2.25 -15.40
CA PHE A 179 -13.81 -2.22 -14.16
C PHE A 179 -13.14 -1.49 -12.99
N SER A 180 -12.17 -0.62 -13.28
CA SER A 180 -11.58 0.28 -12.29
C SER A 180 -12.35 1.59 -12.24
N ILE A 181 -12.49 2.16 -11.04
CA ILE A 181 -13.12 3.46 -10.82
C ILE A 181 -12.25 4.54 -11.48
N GLU A 182 -12.84 5.31 -12.40
CA GLU A 182 -12.24 6.49 -13.02
C GLU A 182 -12.65 7.76 -12.28
N GLU A 183 -13.95 7.88 -12.00
CA GLU A 183 -14.53 9.01 -11.28
C GLU A 183 -15.56 8.53 -10.27
N VAL A 184 -15.65 9.20 -9.13
CA VAL A 184 -16.61 8.85 -8.08
C VAL A 184 -16.91 10.04 -7.18
N SER A 185 -18.16 10.19 -6.73
CA SER A 185 -18.50 11.24 -5.77
C SER A 185 -17.86 10.99 -4.40
N LYS A 186 -17.61 12.08 -3.65
CA LYS A 186 -17.16 12.02 -2.26
C LYS A 186 -18.05 11.11 -1.41
N MET A 187 -19.38 11.26 -1.54
CA MET A 187 -20.34 10.49 -0.76
C MET A 187 -20.19 8.99 -1.03
N LYS A 188 -20.04 8.60 -2.31
CA LYS A 188 -19.85 7.19 -2.68
C LYS A 188 -18.56 6.60 -2.15
N ILE A 189 -17.47 7.37 -2.13
CA ILE A 189 -16.23 6.92 -1.48
C ILE A 189 -16.47 6.61 0.00
N LEU A 190 -17.17 7.48 0.73
CA LEU A 190 -17.44 7.29 2.16
C LEU A 190 -18.37 6.10 2.42
N GLU A 191 -19.40 5.90 1.59
CA GLU A 191 -20.23 4.68 1.61
C GLU A 191 -19.40 3.42 1.38
N TYR A 192 -18.48 3.45 0.40
CA TYR A 192 -17.60 2.34 0.08
C TYR A 192 -16.64 1.98 1.21
N MET A 193 -16.19 2.95 2.02
CA MET A 193 -15.33 2.65 3.16
C MET A 193 -15.96 1.66 4.15
N VAL A 194 -17.30 1.63 4.23
CA VAL A 194 -18.04 0.77 5.16
C VAL A 194 -18.87 -0.31 4.47
N ASP A 195 -18.85 -0.39 3.14
CA ASP A 195 -19.51 -1.45 2.37
C ASP A 195 -18.58 -2.68 2.29
N PRO A 196 -19.02 -3.87 2.78
CA PRO A 196 -18.20 -5.09 2.76
C PRO A 196 -17.90 -5.63 1.34
N PHE A 197 -18.60 -5.14 0.32
CA PHE A 197 -18.47 -5.55 -1.08
C PHE A 197 -17.68 -4.56 -1.95
N ALA A 198 -17.36 -3.39 -1.41
CA ALA A 198 -16.56 -2.40 -2.13
C ALA A 198 -15.10 -2.89 -2.36
N PRO A 199 -14.44 -2.46 -3.45
CA PRO A 199 -13.07 -2.85 -3.73
C PRO A 199 -12.10 -2.39 -2.63
N LYS A 200 -11.51 -3.34 -1.89
CA LYS A 200 -10.57 -3.05 -0.80
C LYS A 200 -9.37 -2.22 -1.25
N ASP A 201 -8.87 -2.46 -2.46
CA ASP A 201 -7.78 -1.65 -3.00
C ASP A 201 -8.17 -0.18 -3.14
N PHE A 202 -9.36 0.11 -3.66
CA PHE A 202 -9.83 1.48 -3.78
C PHE A 202 -10.05 2.13 -2.40
N ILE A 203 -10.59 1.39 -1.43
CA ILE A 203 -10.74 1.86 -0.04
C ILE A 203 -9.37 2.24 0.56
N VAL A 204 -8.34 1.43 0.33
CA VAL A 204 -6.97 1.72 0.79
C VAL A 204 -6.45 3.01 0.15
N ASP A 205 -6.63 3.17 -1.16
CA ASP A 205 -6.19 4.38 -1.87
C ASP A 205 -6.91 5.63 -1.35
N ALA A 206 -8.24 5.53 -1.21
CA ALA A 206 -9.06 6.60 -0.66
C ALA A 206 -8.68 6.95 0.79
N MET A 207 -8.31 5.98 1.62
CA MET A 207 -7.93 6.25 3.01
C MET A 207 -6.58 6.96 3.11
N TYR A 208 -5.55 6.57 2.35
CA TYR A 208 -4.26 7.29 2.37
C TYR A 208 -4.37 8.71 1.80
N SER A 209 -5.26 8.91 0.84
CA SER A 209 -5.53 10.20 0.21
C SER A 209 -6.72 10.95 0.80
N LEU A 210 -7.21 10.53 1.98
CA LEU A 210 -8.47 11.00 2.56
C LEU A 210 -8.57 12.53 2.60
N TYR A 211 -7.46 13.17 3.01
CA TYR A 211 -7.43 14.62 3.15
C TYR A 211 -7.61 15.36 1.83
N LEU A 212 -7.52 14.74 0.64
CA LEU A 212 -7.84 15.43 -0.61
C LEU A 212 -9.30 15.89 -0.67
N PHE A 213 -10.22 15.17 -0.03
CA PHE A 213 -11.66 15.34 -0.24
C PHE A 213 -12.52 15.22 1.01
N SER A 214 -11.97 14.75 2.14
CA SER A 214 -12.74 14.50 3.36
C SER A 214 -11.86 14.65 4.62
N SER A 215 -12.43 14.29 5.77
CA SER A 215 -11.78 14.37 7.08
C SER A 215 -11.90 13.05 7.83
N VAL A 216 -11.02 12.86 8.81
CA VAL A 216 -11.08 11.69 9.71
C VAL A 216 -12.40 11.65 10.48
N ASP A 217 -12.98 12.81 10.84
CA ASP A 217 -14.25 12.90 11.56
C ASP A 217 -15.43 12.40 10.74
N GLU A 218 -15.47 12.72 9.44
CA GLU A 218 -16.50 12.20 8.53
C GLU A 218 -16.41 10.68 8.44
N VAL A 219 -15.22 10.12 8.22
CA VAL A 219 -15.02 8.66 8.17
C VAL A 219 -15.43 7.99 9.49
N CYS A 220 -15.09 8.57 10.64
CA CYS A 220 -15.52 8.06 11.95
C CYS A 220 -17.05 7.99 12.06
N THR A 221 -17.76 8.95 11.48
CA THR A 221 -19.23 8.99 11.49
C THR A 221 -19.81 7.84 10.66
N PHE A 222 -19.25 7.54 9.49
CA PHE A 222 -19.65 6.38 8.68
C PHE A 222 -19.37 5.06 9.39
N ILE A 223 -18.22 4.93 10.06
CA ILE A 223 -17.88 3.73 10.85
C ILE A 223 -18.87 3.53 12.00
N ALA A 224 -19.26 4.60 12.71
CA ALA A 224 -20.26 4.53 13.77
C ALA A 224 -21.66 4.17 13.21
N GLY A 225 -22.01 4.67 12.03
CA GLY A 225 -23.21 4.26 11.30
C GLY A 225 -23.21 2.76 10.96
N ALA A 226 -22.10 2.26 10.42
CA ALA A 226 -21.93 0.85 10.09
C ALA A 226 -21.97 -0.06 11.33
N HIS A 227 -21.52 0.42 12.50
CA HIS A 227 -21.74 -0.29 13.77
C HIS A 227 -23.23 -0.41 14.11
N THR A 228 -24.03 0.63 13.85
CA THR A 228 -25.48 0.60 14.08
C THR A 228 -26.16 -0.41 13.15
N ASP A 229 -25.77 -0.43 11.86
CA ASP A 229 -26.25 -1.42 10.89
C ASP A 229 -25.88 -2.85 11.31
N LEU A 230 -24.67 -3.05 11.85
CA LEU A 230 -24.22 -4.32 12.41
C LEU A 230 -25.07 -4.79 13.59
N LEU A 231 -25.44 -3.88 14.51
CA LEU A 231 -26.31 -4.22 15.64
C LEU A 231 -27.72 -4.58 15.18
N PHE A 232 -28.22 -3.90 14.14
CA PHE A 232 -29.50 -4.22 13.53
C PHE A 232 -29.49 -5.61 12.87
N ALA A 233 -28.45 -5.93 12.10
CA ALA A 233 -28.28 -7.26 11.52
C ALA A 233 -28.22 -8.37 12.59
N LEU A 234 -27.57 -8.08 13.72
CA LEU A 234 -27.55 -8.99 14.87
C LEU A 234 -28.95 -9.20 15.48
N SER A 235 -29.75 -8.13 15.62
CA SER A 235 -31.13 -8.24 16.13
C SER A 235 -32.06 -9.01 15.20
N GLU A 236 -31.85 -8.90 13.89
CA GLU A 236 -32.58 -9.65 12.86
C GLU A 236 -32.09 -11.11 12.71
N GLN A 237 -31.15 -11.55 13.55
CA GLN A 237 -30.51 -12.87 13.50
C GLN A 237 -29.87 -13.16 12.12
N ASN A 238 -29.41 -12.12 11.43
CA ASN A 238 -28.74 -12.22 10.14
C ASN A 238 -27.23 -12.41 10.34
N GLU A 239 -26.83 -13.63 10.70
CA GLU A 239 -25.44 -13.95 11.09
C GLU A 239 -24.41 -13.62 10.00
N ILE A 240 -24.78 -13.79 8.72
CA ILE A 240 -23.88 -13.53 7.58
C ILE A 240 -23.61 -12.03 7.45
N GLU A 241 -24.66 -11.21 7.47
CA GLU A 241 -24.52 -9.75 7.40
C GLU A 241 -23.77 -9.19 8.59
N TYR A 242 -24.11 -9.66 9.79
CA TYR A 242 -23.40 -9.31 11.01
C TYR A 242 -21.88 -9.56 10.88
N LYS A 243 -21.48 -10.75 10.42
CA LYS A 243 -20.06 -11.10 10.25
C LYS A 243 -19.36 -10.23 9.21
N LEU A 244 -19.98 -9.98 8.07
CA LEU A 244 -19.39 -9.15 7.00
C LEU A 244 -19.22 -7.69 7.42
N LEU A 245 -20.26 -7.10 8.03
CA LEU A 245 -20.18 -5.74 8.56
C LEU A 245 -19.13 -5.65 9.68
N GLN A 246 -19.05 -6.67 10.54
CA GLN A 246 -18.02 -6.74 11.57
C GLN A 246 -16.62 -6.75 10.98
N GLU A 247 -16.35 -7.61 10.00
CA GLU A 247 -15.05 -7.68 9.32
C GLU A 247 -14.70 -6.35 8.64
N GLN A 248 -15.68 -5.71 7.99
CA GLN A 248 -15.48 -4.43 7.32
C GLN A 248 -15.18 -3.31 8.31
N VAL A 249 -15.94 -3.20 9.41
CA VAL A 249 -15.69 -2.20 10.46
C VAL A 249 -14.31 -2.41 11.10
N VAL A 250 -13.93 -3.66 11.36
CA VAL A 250 -12.60 -4.00 11.89
C VAL A 250 -11.50 -3.58 10.90
N PHE A 251 -11.66 -3.92 9.62
CA PHE A 251 -10.71 -3.58 8.57
C PHE A 251 -10.52 -2.07 8.43
N ILE A 252 -11.61 -1.32 8.25
CA ILE A 252 -11.54 0.12 8.02
C ILE A 252 -11.02 0.87 9.25
N SER A 253 -11.37 0.43 10.46
CA SER A 253 -10.89 1.05 11.70
C SER A 253 -9.40 0.80 11.92
N ARG A 254 -8.93 -0.43 11.63
CA ARG A 254 -7.48 -0.73 11.70
C ARG A 254 -6.72 0.10 10.67
N LEU A 255 -7.23 0.21 9.45
CA LEU A 255 -6.61 1.01 8.40
C LEU A 255 -6.57 2.49 8.81
N LEU A 256 -7.69 3.06 9.27
CA LEU A 256 -7.79 4.45 9.72
C LEU A 256 -6.76 4.78 10.80
N PHE A 257 -6.71 3.99 11.87
CA PHE A 257 -5.79 4.24 12.99
C PHE A 257 -4.35 3.80 12.74
N SER A 258 -4.12 3.04 11.67
CA SER A 258 -2.76 2.84 11.18
C SER A 258 -2.23 4.10 10.50
N ILE A 259 -3.07 4.97 9.94
CA ILE A 259 -2.65 6.15 9.17
C ILE A 259 -2.76 7.43 10.03
N TYR A 260 -3.83 7.54 10.80
CA TYR A 260 -4.22 8.77 11.50
C TYR A 260 -4.28 8.56 13.01
N SER A 261 -3.70 9.51 13.74
CA SER A 261 -3.86 9.57 15.20
C SER A 261 -5.25 10.11 15.56
N PRO A 262 -6.02 9.44 16.44
CA PRO A 262 -7.36 9.88 16.79
C PRO A 262 -7.37 11.15 17.66
N SER A 263 -8.20 12.12 17.30
CA SER A 263 -8.58 13.23 18.17
C SER A 263 -9.49 12.76 19.31
N MET A 264 -9.72 13.61 20.33
CA MET A 264 -10.70 13.31 21.39
C MET A 264 -12.13 13.14 20.85
N GLN A 265 -12.48 13.88 19.80
CA GLN A 265 -13.76 13.73 19.12
C GLN A 265 -13.86 12.36 18.44
N ASN A 266 -12.82 11.92 17.72
CA ASN A 266 -12.79 10.59 17.10
C ASN A 266 -12.97 9.48 18.14
N LYS A 267 -12.29 9.58 19.29
CA LYS A 267 -12.41 8.61 20.39
C LYS A 267 -13.83 8.54 20.95
N THR A 268 -14.52 9.69 21.01
CA THR A 268 -15.89 9.77 21.51
C THR A 268 -16.86 9.15 20.51
N THR A 269 -16.78 9.52 19.24
CA THR A 269 -17.62 9.00 18.15
C THR A 269 -17.47 7.48 18.01
N LEU A 270 -16.24 6.97 18.13
CA LEU A 270 -15.92 5.56 17.93
C LEU A 270 -15.83 4.73 19.22
N LYS A 271 -16.40 5.23 20.34
CA LYS A 271 -16.50 4.45 21.59
C LYS A 271 -17.23 3.13 21.39
N CYS A 272 -18.11 3.04 20.38
CA CYS A 272 -18.81 1.83 19.98
C CYS A 272 -17.87 0.66 19.59
N LEU A 273 -16.64 0.94 19.15
CA LEU A 273 -15.66 -0.09 18.76
C LEU A 273 -15.17 -0.94 19.96
N LEU A 274 -15.44 -0.52 21.19
CA LEU A 274 -15.17 -1.28 22.41
C LEU A 274 -16.28 -2.28 22.77
N ASN A 275 -17.38 -2.31 21.99
CA ASN A 275 -18.51 -3.19 22.24
C ASN A 275 -18.12 -4.68 22.10
N PRO A 276 -18.57 -5.57 23.01
CA PRO A 276 -18.31 -7.02 22.97
C PRO A 276 -18.69 -7.76 21.69
N THR A 277 -19.48 -7.16 20.79
CA THR A 277 -19.65 -7.70 19.44
C THR A 277 -18.29 -7.98 18.78
N TYR A 278 -17.32 -7.08 18.93
CA TYR A 278 -16.04 -7.18 18.23
C TYR A 278 -15.04 -8.14 18.91
N PRO A 279 -14.15 -8.76 18.11
CA PRO A 279 -13.07 -9.61 18.61
C PRO A 279 -12.22 -8.93 19.70
N THR A 280 -11.83 -9.70 20.72
CA THR A 280 -11.07 -9.19 21.88
C THR A 280 -9.72 -8.59 21.48
N ASP A 281 -9.03 -9.14 20.47
CA ASP A 281 -7.78 -8.59 19.96
C ASP A 281 -7.99 -7.21 19.32
N PHE A 282 -9.08 -7.03 18.56
CA PHE A 282 -9.45 -5.73 18.00
C PHE A 282 -9.82 -4.72 19.07
N ARG A 283 -10.58 -5.10 20.11
CA ARG A 283 -10.90 -4.19 21.22
C ARG A 283 -9.66 -3.73 21.96
N LYS A 284 -8.73 -4.65 22.26
CA LYS A 284 -7.41 -4.29 22.84
C LYS A 284 -6.61 -3.35 21.93
N PHE A 285 -6.67 -3.56 20.62
CA PHE A 285 -6.08 -2.64 19.65
C PHE A 285 -6.66 -1.23 19.79
N ILE A 286 -7.98 -1.08 19.87
CA ILE A 286 -8.63 0.23 20.05
C ILE A 286 -8.27 0.86 21.40
N GLU A 287 -8.26 0.08 22.48
CA GLU A 287 -7.86 0.54 23.82
C GLU A 287 -6.43 1.09 23.83
N ASN A 288 -5.48 0.38 23.23
CA ASN A 288 -4.08 0.82 23.12
C ASN A 288 -3.97 2.14 22.36
N ILE A 289 -4.65 2.26 21.21
CA ILE A 289 -4.70 3.48 20.41
C ILE A 289 -5.27 4.65 21.23
N TYR A 290 -6.32 4.43 22.03
CA TYR A 290 -6.93 5.48 22.85
C TYR A 290 -6.05 5.90 24.02
N GLN A 291 -5.23 4.99 24.54
CA GLN A 291 -4.22 5.25 25.57
C GLN A 291 -2.92 5.85 25.02
N GLY A 292 -2.78 5.98 23.68
CA GLY A 292 -1.56 6.49 23.05
C GLY A 292 -0.42 5.48 23.04
N ILE A 293 -0.70 4.19 23.25
CA ILE A 293 0.31 3.13 23.22
C ILE A 293 0.60 2.80 21.75
N THR A 294 1.74 3.27 21.25
CA THR A 294 2.22 2.91 19.91
C THR A 294 2.47 1.42 19.83
N THR A 295 1.83 0.78 18.87
CA THR A 295 1.93 -0.65 18.63
C THR A 295 2.11 -0.84 17.12
N ASN A 296 3.12 -1.64 16.74
CA ASN A 296 3.43 -1.90 15.33
C ASN A 296 2.31 -2.79 14.78
N TYR A 297 1.33 -2.19 14.12
CA TYR A 297 0.21 -2.93 13.57
C TYR A 297 0.37 -3.14 12.06
N LEU A 298 -0.02 -4.32 11.59
CA LEU A 298 0.01 -4.73 10.18
C LEU A 298 -0.63 -3.66 9.29
N ARG A 299 0.19 -3.02 8.45
CA ARG A 299 -0.27 -2.12 7.40
C ARG A 299 -0.38 -2.81 6.06
N PHE A 300 -1.36 -2.37 5.28
CA PHE A 300 -1.63 -2.86 3.93
C PHE A 300 -0.65 -2.19 2.96
N SER A 301 0.45 -2.87 2.65
CA SER A 301 1.49 -2.36 1.74
C SER A 301 1.17 -2.68 0.27
N LYS A 302 0.95 -1.66 -0.56
CA LYS A 302 0.93 -1.77 -2.03
C LYS A 302 2.27 -1.43 -2.69
N SER A 303 3.26 -0.95 -1.92
CA SER A 303 4.51 -0.38 -2.43
C SER A 303 5.35 -1.36 -3.28
N PHE A 304 5.07 -2.67 -3.21
CA PHE A 304 5.71 -3.69 -4.02
C PHE A 304 5.30 -3.70 -5.51
N ASN A 305 4.28 -2.97 -5.96
CA ASN A 305 3.81 -3.03 -7.36
C ASN A 305 4.20 -1.81 -8.22
N ILE A 306 4.97 -0.86 -7.69
CA ILE A 306 5.10 0.48 -8.30
C ILE A 306 6.00 0.52 -9.56
N ILE A 307 6.99 -0.38 -9.75
CA ILE A 307 7.92 -0.26 -10.90
C ILE A 307 8.38 -1.63 -11.47
N GLY A 308 7.68 -2.16 -12.47
CA GLY A 308 8.22 -3.22 -13.36
C GLY A 308 8.54 -4.58 -12.72
N ASP A 309 8.97 -5.53 -13.55
CA ASP A 309 9.01 -6.98 -13.28
C ASP A 309 9.92 -7.37 -12.10
N PHE A 310 9.42 -8.22 -11.19
CA PHE A 310 10.05 -8.55 -9.89
C PHE A 310 11.47 -9.17 -10.02
N LYS A 311 11.77 -9.77 -11.18
CA LYS A 311 13.05 -10.44 -11.47
C LYS A 311 14.22 -9.48 -11.69
N GLU A 312 14.00 -8.30 -12.25
CA GLU A 312 15.06 -7.30 -12.46
C GLU A 312 15.45 -6.62 -11.14
N ARG A 313 14.47 -6.42 -10.24
CA ARG A 313 14.64 -5.76 -8.93
C ARG A 313 15.59 -6.52 -7.99
N ASN A 314 15.42 -7.84 -7.86
CA ASN A 314 16.28 -8.67 -7.01
C ASN A 314 17.73 -8.73 -7.52
N ARG A 315 17.93 -8.67 -8.84
CA ARG A 315 19.26 -8.66 -9.45
C ARG A 315 19.95 -7.30 -9.23
N PHE A 316 19.21 -6.20 -9.32
CA PHE A 316 19.73 -4.84 -9.10
C PHE A 316 20.20 -4.64 -7.65
N ASN A 317 19.36 -5.01 -6.67
CA ASN A 317 19.70 -4.92 -5.24
C ASN A 317 20.88 -5.80 -4.85
N GLN A 318 20.91 -7.05 -5.33
CA GLN A 318 22.05 -7.92 -5.07
C GLN A 318 23.32 -7.34 -5.70
N ILE A 319 23.31 -6.88 -6.96
CA ILE A 319 24.53 -6.38 -7.62
C ILE A 319 25.12 -5.14 -6.92
N TYR A 320 24.29 -4.18 -6.49
CA TYR A 320 24.80 -2.93 -5.92
C TYR A 320 25.12 -3.02 -4.43
N LYS A 321 24.28 -3.67 -3.61
CA LYS A 321 24.57 -3.88 -2.18
C LYS A 321 25.78 -4.80 -2.00
N ILE A 322 25.96 -5.79 -2.88
CA ILE A 322 27.16 -6.64 -2.91
C ILE A 322 28.40 -5.87 -3.38
N LYS A 323 28.30 -4.89 -4.29
CA LYS A 323 29.46 -4.10 -4.75
C LYS A 323 29.89 -2.98 -3.78
N LEU A 324 28.96 -2.40 -3.03
CA LEU A 324 29.24 -1.36 -2.03
C LEU A 324 29.56 -1.95 -0.64
N GLY A 325 28.91 -3.07 -0.28
CA GLY A 325 29.05 -3.72 1.03
C GLY A 325 30.17 -4.77 1.15
N LYS A 326 30.60 -5.43 0.06
CA LYS A 326 31.67 -6.47 0.13
C LYS A 326 33.02 -5.97 0.67
N SER A 327 33.24 -4.65 0.77
CA SER A 327 34.47 -4.09 1.34
C SER A 327 34.38 -3.70 2.82
N LEU A 328 33.21 -3.79 3.47
CA LEU A 328 33.03 -3.36 4.85
C LEU A 328 33.01 -4.55 5.83
N ASP A 329 34.08 -4.65 6.62
CA ASP A 329 34.17 -5.55 7.77
C ASP A 329 33.40 -4.95 8.95
N LEU A 330 32.14 -5.37 9.11
CA LEU A 330 31.23 -4.88 10.17
C LEU A 330 31.82 -5.04 11.57
N SER A 331 32.60 -6.09 11.82
CA SER A 331 33.23 -6.31 13.13
C SER A 331 34.26 -5.24 13.45
N LYS A 332 35.04 -4.81 12.45
CA LYS A 332 36.01 -3.71 12.59
C LYS A 332 35.30 -2.37 12.67
N LEU A 333 34.25 -2.16 11.88
CA LEU A 333 33.45 -0.94 11.91
C LEU A 333 32.87 -0.70 13.31
N ASN A 334 32.19 -1.71 13.87
CA ASN A 334 31.58 -1.62 15.20
C ASN A 334 32.62 -1.31 16.29
N LYS A 335 33.85 -1.85 16.18
CA LYS A 335 34.94 -1.50 17.10
C LYS A 335 35.36 -0.03 16.99
N LYS A 336 35.37 0.54 15.78
CA LYS A 336 35.71 1.96 15.58
C LYS A 336 34.60 2.90 16.05
N ILE A 337 33.33 2.53 15.79
CA ILE A 337 32.16 3.23 16.31
C ILE A 337 32.21 3.26 17.83
N LYS A 338 32.44 2.11 18.48
CA LYS A 338 32.58 2.04 19.94
C LYS A 338 33.68 2.98 20.46
N LYS A 339 34.85 3.03 19.83
CA LYS A 339 35.91 3.99 20.22
C LYS A 339 35.48 5.45 20.10
N SER A 340 34.66 5.78 19.10
CA SER A 340 34.11 7.13 18.93
C SER A 340 33.16 7.46 20.08
N VAL A 341 32.29 6.52 20.46
CA VAL A 341 31.39 6.65 21.62
C VAL A 341 32.17 6.82 22.92
N ASP A 342 33.17 5.96 23.17
CA ASP A 342 34.01 6.02 24.36
C ASP A 342 34.73 7.38 24.46
N TYR A 343 35.32 7.87 23.36
CA TYR A 343 35.94 9.20 23.31
C TYR A 343 34.96 10.34 23.62
N LEU A 344 33.70 10.23 23.18
CA LEU A 344 32.68 11.25 23.44
C LEU A 344 32.26 11.35 24.90
N GLN A 345 32.44 10.28 25.69
CA GLN A 345 32.17 10.31 27.14
C GLN A 345 33.19 11.15 27.90
N GLU A 346 34.39 11.37 27.33
CA GLU A 346 35.50 12.07 27.99
C GLU A 346 35.55 13.57 27.68
N ILE A 347 34.84 14.02 26.64
CA ILE A 347 34.89 15.42 26.20
C ILE A 347 33.77 16.27 26.81
N LYS A 348 34.07 17.56 27.04
CA LYS A 348 33.10 18.55 27.56
C LYS A 348 32.37 19.34 26.47
N THR A 349 32.98 19.48 25.30
CA THR A 349 32.47 20.33 24.21
C THR A 349 32.63 19.63 22.87
N PHE A 350 31.56 19.61 22.08
CA PHE A 350 31.56 19.08 20.72
C PHE A 350 31.66 20.22 19.71
N ASN A 351 32.60 20.12 18.77
CA ASN A 351 32.87 21.13 17.75
C ASN A 351 33.34 20.45 16.44
N LYS A 352 33.65 21.24 15.40
CA LYS A 352 34.15 20.75 14.11
C LYS A 352 35.33 19.78 14.24
N ILE A 353 36.34 20.14 15.05
CA ILE A 353 37.57 19.35 15.23
C ILE A 353 37.24 17.97 15.80
N VAL A 354 36.35 17.92 16.80
CA VAL A 354 35.85 16.66 17.35
C VAL A 354 35.11 15.87 16.27
N LEU A 355 34.18 16.50 15.54
CA LEU A 355 33.35 15.85 14.53
C LEU A 355 34.18 15.10 13.47
N VAL A 356 35.17 15.76 12.87
CA VAL A 356 35.96 15.18 11.77
C VAL A 356 36.97 14.12 12.24
N ASN A 357 37.20 14.00 13.55
CA ASN A 357 38.06 12.98 14.16
C ASN A 357 37.30 11.69 14.54
N LEU A 358 35.97 11.68 14.49
CA LEU A 358 35.16 10.52 14.81
C LEU A 358 35.05 9.57 13.61
N GLU A 359 34.58 8.33 13.84
CA GLU A 359 34.32 7.41 12.73
C GLU A 359 33.18 7.95 11.84
N PRO A 360 33.36 8.08 10.50
CA PRO A 360 32.34 8.67 9.63
C PRO A 360 30.99 7.95 9.64
N PHE A 361 30.99 6.62 9.81
CA PHE A 361 29.77 5.83 9.91
C PHE A 361 29.02 6.10 11.23
N PHE A 362 29.74 6.38 12.32
CA PHE A 362 29.09 6.83 13.56
C PHE A 362 28.38 8.18 13.35
N ILE A 363 29.03 9.13 12.66
CA ILE A 363 28.38 10.40 12.33
C ILE A 363 27.17 10.20 11.40
N ALA A 364 27.25 9.27 10.44
CA ALA A 364 26.10 8.90 9.62
C ALA A 364 24.93 8.33 10.45
N GLU A 365 25.19 7.49 11.46
CA GLU A 365 24.15 6.99 12.39
C GLU A 365 23.46 8.14 13.12
N GLN A 366 24.25 9.10 13.63
CA GLN A 366 23.72 10.25 14.35
C GLN A 366 22.92 11.18 13.42
N ILE A 367 23.39 11.44 12.19
CA ILE A 367 22.63 12.22 11.19
C ILE A 367 21.33 11.51 10.85
N ALA A 368 21.35 10.19 10.70
CA ALA A 368 20.16 9.42 10.39
C ALA A 368 19.10 9.48 11.51
N LEU A 369 19.53 9.41 12.78
CA LEU A 369 18.64 9.63 13.92
C LEU A 369 18.06 11.05 13.93
N PHE A 370 18.90 12.07 13.68
CA PHE A 370 18.49 13.47 13.65
C PHE A 370 17.44 13.73 12.55
N ASP A 371 17.71 13.30 11.33
CA ASP A 371 16.80 13.47 10.20
C ASP A 371 15.49 12.71 10.43
N HIS A 372 15.58 11.44 10.86
CA HIS A 372 14.38 10.63 11.13
C HIS A 372 13.49 11.23 12.22
N LYS A 373 14.07 11.84 13.26
CA LYS A 373 13.31 12.60 14.27
C LYS A 373 12.57 13.77 13.64
N CYS A 374 13.25 14.57 12.82
CA CYS A 374 12.65 15.74 12.18
C CYS A 374 11.57 15.33 11.16
N PHE A 375 11.85 14.31 10.34
CA PHE A 375 10.92 13.68 9.40
C PHE A 375 9.66 13.17 10.11
N ASN A 376 9.81 12.61 11.30
CA ASN A 376 8.69 12.09 12.09
C ASN A 376 7.73 13.17 12.61
N LEU A 377 8.15 14.43 12.67
CA LEU A 377 7.32 15.55 13.11
C LEU A 377 6.36 16.05 12.02
N VAL A 378 6.55 15.64 10.76
CA VAL A 378 5.66 16.05 9.66
C VAL A 378 4.29 15.40 9.81
N GLU A 379 3.24 16.22 9.87
CA GLU A 379 1.87 15.74 10.01
C GLU A 379 1.34 15.15 8.69
N VAL A 380 0.61 14.03 8.75
CA VAL A 380 0.12 13.33 7.55
C VAL A 380 -0.79 14.22 6.69
N LYS A 381 -1.63 15.07 7.30
CA LYS A 381 -2.49 16.01 6.55
C LYS A 381 -1.71 17.00 5.69
N GLU A 382 -0.49 17.36 6.10
CA GLU A 382 0.38 18.27 5.36
C GLU A 382 1.11 17.58 4.20
N LEU A 383 1.09 16.24 4.14
CA LEU A 383 1.59 15.49 2.99
C LEU A 383 0.67 15.62 1.77
N VAL A 384 -0.61 15.85 2.02
CA VAL A 384 -1.65 16.01 0.99
C VAL A 384 -1.84 17.49 0.63
N TYR A 385 -1.88 18.38 1.64
CA TYR A 385 -1.97 19.83 1.46
C TYR A 385 -0.63 20.51 1.74
N TYR A 386 0.33 20.27 0.87
CA TYR A 386 1.67 20.85 0.97
C TYR A 386 1.68 22.39 0.71
N GLU A 387 0.55 23.06 0.56
CA GLU A 387 0.53 24.53 0.48
C GLU A 387 0.33 25.19 1.86
N HIS A 388 -0.15 24.44 2.86
CA HIS A 388 -0.44 24.93 4.23
C HIS A 388 0.53 24.39 5.30
N LYS A 389 1.79 24.17 4.89
CA LYS A 389 2.93 23.49 5.56
C LYS A 389 3.47 24.17 6.83
N SER A 390 2.82 24.08 7.97
CA SER A 390 3.51 24.56 9.18
C SER A 390 4.63 23.61 9.62
N SER A 391 4.36 22.30 9.66
CA SER A 391 5.30 21.27 10.11
C SER A 391 6.30 20.85 9.02
N PHE A 392 5.83 20.68 7.78
CA PHE A 392 6.68 20.28 6.66
C PHE A 392 7.65 21.40 6.27
N LYS A 393 7.22 22.67 6.27
CA LYS A 393 8.10 23.80 5.97
C LYS A 393 9.15 23.95 7.06
N ARG A 394 8.77 23.76 8.34
CA ARG A 394 9.72 23.72 9.45
C ARG A 394 10.76 22.63 9.23
N TYR A 395 10.34 21.43 8.84
CA TYR A 395 11.25 20.33 8.51
C TYR A 395 12.21 20.72 7.37
N GLN A 396 11.71 21.24 6.24
CA GLN A 396 12.55 21.70 5.13
C GLN A 396 13.56 22.76 5.57
N GLN A 397 13.10 23.78 6.32
CA GLN A 397 13.97 24.82 6.86
C GLN A 397 15.04 24.24 7.79
N THR A 398 14.67 23.34 8.69
CA THR A 398 15.60 22.67 9.62
C THR A 398 16.71 21.96 8.84
N MET A 399 16.35 21.20 7.80
CA MET A 399 17.32 20.47 6.97
C MET A 399 18.16 21.39 6.08
N GLU A 400 17.60 22.51 5.62
CA GLU A 400 18.31 23.53 4.86
C GLU A 400 19.40 24.21 5.70
N HIS A 401 19.06 24.70 6.91
CA HIS A 401 20.04 25.31 7.82
C HIS A 401 21.11 24.30 8.22
N PHE A 402 20.71 23.06 8.54
CA PHE A 402 21.64 21.97 8.81
C PHE A 402 22.63 21.78 7.65
N SER A 403 22.14 21.68 6.42
CA SER A 403 22.95 21.50 5.21
C SER A 403 23.93 22.66 4.98
N GLN A 404 23.45 23.90 5.07
CA GLN A 404 24.28 25.10 4.91
C GLN A 404 25.40 25.16 5.96
N ASN A 405 25.10 24.82 7.21
CA ASN A 405 26.09 24.85 8.28
C ASN A 405 27.10 23.69 8.15
N ILE A 406 26.70 22.51 7.67
CA ILE A 406 27.64 21.43 7.32
C ILE A 406 28.55 21.86 6.16
N GLU A 407 28.03 22.55 5.14
CA GLU A 407 28.83 23.06 4.02
C GLU A 407 29.96 23.99 4.47
N GLN A 408 29.71 24.82 5.49
CA GLN A 408 30.72 25.70 6.10
C GLN A 408 31.83 24.92 6.82
N LEU A 409 31.57 23.69 7.28
CA LEU A 409 32.60 22.86 7.91
C LEU A 409 33.63 22.31 6.91
N ILE A 410 33.34 22.32 5.61
CA ILE A 410 34.22 21.73 4.59
C ILE A 410 35.20 22.79 4.05
N GLU A 411 36.42 22.74 4.56
CA GLU A 411 37.50 23.69 4.22
C GLU A 411 38.71 23.02 3.58
N THR A 412 38.92 21.72 3.86
CA THR A 412 40.10 20.96 3.45
C THR A 412 39.77 19.72 2.62
N GLU A 413 40.74 19.15 1.91
CA GLU A 413 40.58 17.88 1.19
C GLU A 413 40.27 16.69 2.13
N SER A 414 40.77 16.73 3.37
CA SER A 414 40.46 15.73 4.40
C SER A 414 39.00 15.82 4.85
N ASP A 415 38.43 17.02 4.93
CA ASP A 415 37.01 17.20 5.24
C ASP A 415 36.15 16.60 4.13
N ILE A 416 36.54 16.79 2.86
CA ILE A 416 35.84 16.18 1.73
C ILE A 416 35.90 14.65 1.79
N ASP A 417 37.08 14.06 2.03
CA ASP A 417 37.25 12.61 2.20
C ASP A 417 36.36 12.07 3.35
N PHE A 418 36.29 12.81 4.45
CA PHE A 418 35.45 12.49 5.60
C PHE A 418 33.96 12.49 5.23
N PHE A 419 33.45 13.57 4.63
CA PHE A 419 32.05 13.68 4.27
C PHE A 419 31.64 12.74 3.11
N ILE A 420 32.54 12.34 2.22
CA ILE A 420 32.29 11.24 1.27
C ILE A 420 32.08 9.92 2.01
N SER A 421 32.80 9.70 3.12
CA SER A 421 32.63 8.49 3.94
C SER A 421 31.32 8.55 4.76
N VAL A 422 30.92 9.73 5.25
CA VAL A 422 29.61 9.96 5.87
C VAL A 422 28.49 9.70 4.87
N PHE A 423 28.60 10.24 3.66
CA PHE A 423 27.67 10.00 2.55
C PHE A 423 27.46 8.52 2.27
N HIS A 424 28.55 7.74 2.25
CA HIS A 424 28.48 6.30 2.10
C HIS A 424 27.78 5.61 3.27
N GLY A 425 28.05 6.05 4.51
CA GLY A 425 27.36 5.55 5.70
C GLY A 425 25.85 5.76 5.62
N LEU A 426 25.41 6.97 5.28
CA LEU A 426 23.98 7.31 5.15
C LEU A 426 23.30 6.44 4.09
N PHE A 427 23.91 6.32 2.90
CA PHE A 427 23.42 5.44 1.84
C PHE A 427 23.36 3.97 2.29
N PHE A 428 24.38 3.49 3.02
CA PHE A 428 24.42 2.12 3.54
C PHE A 428 23.29 1.84 4.54
N TYR A 429 22.96 2.81 5.38
CA TYR A 429 21.84 2.73 6.33
C TYR A 429 20.46 2.94 5.68
N ASN A 430 20.39 3.22 4.37
CA ASN A 430 19.16 3.59 3.64
C ASN A 430 18.53 4.90 4.14
N GLU A 431 19.35 5.76 4.74
CA GLU A 431 18.97 7.13 5.03
C GLU A 431 19.34 7.97 3.80
N PHE A 432 18.40 8.09 2.86
CA PHE A 432 18.68 8.67 1.56
C PHE A 432 18.57 10.18 1.54
N ASN A 433 17.79 10.78 2.44
CA ASN A 433 17.61 12.22 2.49
C ASN A 433 18.90 12.90 2.97
N GLY A 434 19.45 12.49 4.11
CA GLY A 434 20.76 12.95 4.56
C GLY A 434 21.87 12.60 3.57
N ALA A 435 21.83 11.41 2.95
CA ALA A 435 22.79 11.08 1.88
C ALA A 435 22.73 12.09 0.72
N TYR A 436 21.53 12.48 0.30
CA TYR A 436 21.30 13.47 -0.75
C TYR A 436 21.74 14.88 -0.34
N LEU A 437 21.51 15.28 0.91
CA LEU A 437 22.00 16.56 1.44
C LEU A 437 23.52 16.65 1.39
N ILE A 438 24.23 15.61 1.87
CA ILE A 438 25.70 15.55 1.79
C ILE A 438 26.16 15.51 0.33
N TYR A 439 25.47 14.77 -0.54
CA TYR A 439 25.75 14.78 -1.98
C TYR A 439 25.67 16.19 -2.58
N ASN A 440 24.61 16.95 -2.29
CA ASN A 440 24.44 18.31 -2.80
C ASN A 440 25.54 19.25 -2.30
N ILE A 441 25.90 19.16 -1.01
CA ILE A 441 27.02 19.92 -0.44
C ILE A 441 28.33 19.61 -1.18
N LEU A 442 28.64 18.32 -1.36
CA LEU A 442 29.87 17.88 -2.04
C LEU A 442 29.88 18.30 -3.52
N SER A 443 28.73 18.20 -4.20
CA SER A 443 28.55 18.61 -5.60
C SER A 443 28.75 20.13 -5.76
N ASN A 444 28.20 20.92 -4.84
CA ASN A 444 28.39 22.37 -4.81
C ASN A 444 29.85 22.74 -4.55
N LYS A 445 30.52 22.11 -3.56
CA LYS A 445 31.95 22.31 -3.32
C LYS A 445 32.82 21.92 -4.51
N LYS A 446 32.47 20.83 -5.23
CA LYS A 446 33.16 20.43 -6.46
C LYS A 446 33.06 21.49 -7.54
N LYS A 447 31.92 22.18 -7.67
CA LYS A 447 31.69 23.26 -8.63
C LYS A 447 32.38 24.57 -8.21
N SER A 448 32.24 24.95 -6.93
CA SER A 448 32.73 26.23 -6.40
C SER A 448 34.23 26.23 -6.09
N ASN A 449 34.80 25.08 -5.72
CA ASN A 449 36.24 24.93 -5.49
C ASN A 449 36.80 23.62 -6.09
N PRO A 450 36.92 23.53 -7.44
CA PRO A 450 37.39 22.32 -8.11
C PRO A 450 38.82 21.91 -7.70
N LEU A 451 39.68 22.87 -7.37
CA LEU A 451 41.07 22.62 -6.98
C LEU A 451 41.17 21.81 -5.68
N LEU A 452 40.30 22.11 -4.72
CA LEU A 452 40.22 21.36 -3.46
C LEU A 452 39.72 19.94 -3.73
N PHE A 453 38.67 19.80 -4.55
CA PHE A 453 38.08 18.50 -4.87
C PHE A 453 39.02 17.59 -5.67
N ASN A 454 39.91 18.15 -6.51
CA ASN A 454 40.89 17.38 -7.28
C ASN A 454 42.01 16.76 -6.42
N LYS A 455 42.19 17.22 -5.17
CA LYS A 455 43.22 16.72 -4.25
C LYS A 455 42.75 15.54 -3.37
N ILE A 456 41.49 15.17 -3.44
CA ILE A 456 40.93 14.11 -2.59
C ILE A 456 41.50 12.74 -2.96
N LYS A 457 41.40 11.77 -2.04
CA LYS A 457 41.89 10.41 -2.29
C LYS A 457 41.14 9.78 -3.47
N LYS A 458 41.87 9.07 -4.33
CA LYS A 458 41.32 8.32 -5.48
C LYS A 458 40.20 7.35 -5.07
N ILE A 459 40.33 6.73 -3.89
CA ILE A 459 39.32 5.82 -3.34
C ILE A 459 38.03 6.57 -3.02
N SER A 460 38.13 7.72 -2.35
CA SER A 460 36.98 8.60 -2.05
C SER A 460 36.30 9.09 -3.33
N TYR A 461 37.08 9.55 -4.32
CA TYR A 461 36.52 9.98 -5.61
C TYR A 461 35.76 8.86 -6.33
N SER A 462 36.31 7.63 -6.31
CA SER A 462 35.65 6.45 -6.87
C SER A 462 34.35 6.12 -6.15
N LEU A 463 34.34 6.23 -4.81
CA LEU A 463 33.15 6.00 -3.99
C LEU A 463 32.07 7.05 -4.28
N TYR A 464 32.42 8.34 -4.25
CA TYR A 464 31.53 9.45 -4.60
C TYR A 464 30.89 9.22 -5.98
N SER A 465 31.69 8.88 -6.99
CA SER A 465 31.20 8.68 -8.37
C SER A 465 30.22 7.51 -8.50
N LYS A 466 30.37 6.46 -7.67
CA LYS A 466 29.45 5.30 -7.67
C LYS A 466 28.11 5.64 -7.03
N LEU A 467 28.12 6.41 -5.94
CA LEU A 467 26.92 6.79 -5.20
C LEU A 467 26.14 7.90 -5.93
N GLU A 468 26.85 8.83 -6.58
CA GLU A 468 26.25 9.94 -7.32
C GLU A 468 25.21 9.48 -8.36
N ILE A 469 25.37 8.29 -8.97
CA ILE A 469 24.46 7.76 -9.99
C ILE A 469 23.00 7.69 -9.50
N PHE A 470 22.77 7.45 -8.21
CA PHE A 470 21.42 7.38 -7.63
C PHE A 470 20.74 8.75 -7.49
N PHE A 471 21.51 9.83 -7.44
CA PHE A 471 20.99 11.18 -7.20
C PHE A 471 20.97 12.06 -8.44
N LYS A 472 21.51 11.58 -9.57
CA LYS A 472 21.39 12.27 -10.85
C LYS A 472 19.93 12.31 -11.30
N GLU A 473 19.52 13.45 -11.83
CA GLU A 473 18.22 13.65 -12.46
C GLU A 473 18.22 13.02 -13.86
N ILE A 474 18.11 11.70 -13.91
CA ILE A 474 17.88 10.94 -15.14
C ILE A 474 16.49 10.32 -15.01
N ASN A 475 15.60 10.61 -15.96
CA ASN A 475 14.20 10.15 -15.98
C ASN A 475 13.45 10.37 -14.64
N GLY A 476 13.56 11.54 -14.02
CA GLY A 476 12.87 11.81 -12.74
C GLY A 476 13.33 10.92 -11.58
N HIS A 477 14.63 10.60 -11.52
CA HIS A 477 15.24 9.77 -10.48
C HIS A 477 14.74 8.32 -10.46
N GLU A 478 14.41 7.75 -11.62
CA GLU A 478 13.89 6.38 -11.77
C GLU A 478 14.76 5.33 -11.08
N LEU A 479 16.09 5.41 -11.23
CA LEU A 479 17.04 4.48 -10.59
C LEU A 479 16.96 4.52 -9.06
N PHE A 480 16.76 5.70 -8.48
CA PHE A 480 16.57 5.84 -7.04
C PHE A 480 15.29 5.15 -6.60
N TRP A 481 14.16 5.43 -7.27
CA TRP A 481 12.87 4.86 -6.88
C TRP A 481 12.84 3.34 -7.04
N ILE A 482 13.47 2.79 -8.08
CA ILE A 482 13.66 1.34 -8.23
C ILE A 482 14.42 0.77 -7.03
N TYR A 483 15.51 1.42 -6.61
CA TYR A 483 16.28 0.98 -5.46
C TYR A 483 15.48 1.09 -4.15
N TYR A 484 14.88 2.25 -3.88
CA TYR A 484 14.11 2.53 -2.67
C TYR A 484 12.92 1.57 -2.48
N CYS A 485 12.13 1.36 -3.54
CA CYS A 485 10.94 0.50 -3.51
C CYS A 485 11.27 -1.00 -3.53
N SER A 486 12.52 -1.38 -3.81
CA SER A 486 12.94 -2.79 -3.78
C SER A 486 13.51 -3.22 -2.41
N LEU A 487 13.70 -2.27 -1.48
CA LEU A 487 14.08 -2.60 -0.11
C LEU A 487 12.92 -3.30 0.64
N PRO A 488 13.21 -4.29 1.52
CA PRO A 488 12.18 -4.94 2.32
C PRO A 488 11.39 -3.94 3.15
N LEU A 489 10.07 -4.14 3.27
CA LEU A 489 9.14 -3.23 3.96
C LEU A 489 9.61 -2.78 5.35
N PHE A 490 10.06 -3.73 6.17
CA PHE A 490 10.44 -3.46 7.56
C PHE A 490 11.89 -2.94 7.70
N THR A 491 12.52 -2.55 6.60
CA THR A 491 13.86 -1.95 6.63
C THR A 491 13.75 -0.47 6.92
N SER A 492 14.50 0.01 7.92
CA SER A 492 14.65 1.43 8.21
C SER A 492 15.16 2.19 6.99
N LYS A 493 14.36 3.15 6.52
CA LYS A 493 14.64 3.95 5.33
C LYS A 493 13.94 5.30 5.39
N VAL A 494 14.58 6.33 4.86
CA VAL A 494 14.00 7.67 4.66
C VAL A 494 14.19 8.05 3.19
N PRO A 495 13.13 8.39 2.44
CA PRO A 495 13.25 8.75 1.03
C PRO A 495 13.92 10.13 0.88
N VAL A 496 14.50 10.42 -0.29
CA VAL A 496 14.89 11.80 -0.63
C VAL A 496 13.63 12.65 -0.70
N VAL A 497 13.52 13.65 0.18
CA VAL A 497 12.30 14.45 0.31
C VAL A 497 12.04 15.30 -0.94
N ASP A 498 13.10 15.84 -1.55
CA ASP A 498 12.96 16.63 -2.78
C ASP A 498 12.42 15.78 -3.93
N PHE A 499 12.89 14.54 -4.08
CA PHE A 499 12.39 13.63 -5.13
C PHE A 499 10.93 13.25 -4.89
N TRP A 500 10.54 13.09 -3.62
CA TRP A 500 9.15 12.85 -3.23
C TRP A 500 8.27 14.08 -3.53
N LEU A 501 8.76 15.29 -3.26
CA LEU A 501 8.05 16.53 -3.59
C LEU A 501 7.82 16.68 -5.10
N ASP A 502 8.81 16.32 -5.91
CA ASP A 502 8.69 16.40 -7.36
C ASP A 502 7.65 15.42 -7.91
N ARG A 503 7.51 14.23 -7.29
CA ARG A 503 6.42 13.29 -7.60
C ARG A 503 5.05 13.87 -7.26
N ILE A 504 4.88 14.37 -6.03
CA ILE A 504 3.60 14.95 -5.61
C ILE A 504 3.21 16.13 -6.49
N ARG A 505 4.15 17.02 -6.82
CA ARG A 505 3.90 18.14 -7.74
C ARG A 505 3.50 17.67 -9.13
N SER A 506 4.11 16.59 -9.63
CA SER A 506 3.73 15.99 -10.90
C SER A 506 2.31 15.43 -10.85
N ASP A 507 1.92 14.81 -9.73
CA ASP A 507 0.58 14.26 -9.52
C ASP A 507 -0.48 15.35 -9.26
N ASP A 508 -0.08 16.51 -8.74
CA ASP A 508 -0.95 17.67 -8.55
C ASP A 508 -1.47 18.28 -9.85
N VAL A 509 -0.74 18.08 -10.95
CA VAL A 509 -1.17 18.48 -12.30
C VAL A 509 -2.52 17.84 -12.65
N LEU A 510 -2.83 16.67 -12.08
CA LEU A 510 -4.14 16.08 -12.23
C LEU A 510 -5.19 16.92 -11.52
N THR A 511 -6.28 17.22 -12.22
CA THR A 511 -7.45 17.85 -11.60
C THR A 511 -8.10 16.84 -10.65
N LEU A 512 -8.32 17.25 -9.39
CA LEU A 512 -9.01 16.41 -8.41
C LEU A 512 -10.52 16.40 -8.67
N ASP A 513 -11.10 17.59 -8.85
CA ASP A 513 -12.53 17.81 -8.85
C ASP A 513 -13.04 18.08 -10.27
N PHE A 514 -13.93 17.21 -10.74
CA PHE A 514 -14.65 17.34 -12.01
C PHE A 514 -16.08 17.89 -11.81
N GLY A 515 -16.32 18.61 -10.70
CA GLY A 515 -17.59 19.22 -10.32
C GLY A 515 -18.29 18.44 -9.21
N GLU A 516 -18.98 17.36 -9.58
CA GLU A 516 -19.68 16.50 -8.61
C GLU A 516 -18.89 15.22 -8.27
N ARG A 517 -17.80 14.97 -8.99
CA ARG A 517 -17.01 13.73 -8.91
C ARG A 517 -15.53 14.01 -8.78
N LEU A 518 -14.85 13.05 -8.15
CA LEU A 518 -13.42 13.08 -7.91
C LEU A 518 -12.69 12.14 -8.84
N ASN A 519 -11.52 12.57 -9.30
CA ASN A 519 -10.60 11.80 -10.13
C ASN A 519 -9.92 10.68 -9.31
N ALA A 520 -10.29 9.43 -9.59
CA ALA A 520 -9.74 8.26 -8.90
C ALA A 520 -8.26 8.01 -9.23
N GLU A 521 -7.77 8.43 -10.39
CA GLU A 521 -6.35 8.33 -10.74
C GLU A 521 -5.50 9.22 -9.81
N LYS A 522 -5.96 10.46 -9.55
CA LYS A 522 -5.28 11.35 -8.61
C LYS A 522 -5.28 10.78 -7.19
N ILE A 523 -6.43 10.28 -6.74
CA ILE A 523 -6.55 9.61 -5.43
C ILE A 523 -5.53 8.47 -5.30
N LYS A 524 -5.39 7.63 -6.33
CA LYS A 524 -4.46 6.51 -6.35
C LYS A 524 -2.98 6.92 -6.40
N LYS A 525 -2.65 7.98 -7.14
CA LYS A 525 -1.25 8.44 -7.24
C LYS A 525 -0.76 9.06 -5.93
N ILE A 526 -1.56 9.96 -5.36
CA ILE A 526 -1.28 10.55 -4.04
C ILE A 526 -1.26 9.47 -2.94
N SER A 527 -2.10 8.43 -3.04
CA SER A 527 -2.16 7.38 -2.00
C SER A 527 -0.82 6.65 -1.89
N ILE A 528 -0.18 6.38 -3.03
CA ILE A 528 1.12 5.74 -3.11
C ILE A 528 2.19 6.60 -2.43
N ASP A 529 2.22 7.90 -2.72
CA ASP A 529 3.25 8.80 -2.19
C ASP A 529 3.10 9.04 -0.70
N VAL A 530 1.86 9.21 -0.21
CA VAL A 530 1.56 9.31 1.22
C VAL A 530 1.89 8.00 1.93
N GLN A 531 1.55 6.86 1.31
CA GLN A 531 1.87 5.54 1.85
C GLN A 531 3.39 5.34 2.03
N LEU A 532 4.21 5.67 1.03
CA LEU A 532 5.66 5.54 1.12
C LEU A 532 6.25 6.38 2.27
N TRP A 533 5.74 7.59 2.47
CA TRP A 533 6.15 8.44 3.59
C TRP A 533 5.79 7.81 4.94
N ILE A 534 4.54 7.35 5.06
CA ILE A 534 3.99 6.75 6.27
C ILE A 534 4.72 5.44 6.63
N GLU A 535 5.09 4.62 5.64
CA GLU A 535 5.94 3.43 5.81
C GLU A 535 7.34 3.81 6.35
N ALA A 536 7.96 4.88 5.85
CA ALA A 536 9.25 5.36 6.33
C ALA A 536 9.21 5.81 7.81
N LYS A 537 8.12 6.46 8.24
CA LYS A 537 7.94 6.92 9.63
C LYS A 537 7.87 5.77 10.66
N GLU A 538 7.38 4.59 10.26
CA GLU A 538 7.20 3.46 11.18
C GLU A 538 8.48 2.71 11.49
N THR A 539 9.36 2.64 10.50
CA THR A 539 10.65 1.99 10.68
C THR A 539 11.54 2.87 11.54
N LYS A 540 12.31 2.27 12.46
CA LYS A 540 13.21 3.00 13.35
C LYS A 540 14.64 2.58 13.11
N PHE A 541 15.55 3.54 13.04
CA PHE A 541 16.97 3.25 13.12
C PHE A 541 17.30 2.73 14.51
N ILE A 542 17.95 1.57 14.60
CA ILE A 542 18.35 0.96 15.87
C ILE A 542 19.80 1.36 16.14
N PHE A 543 20.00 2.64 16.44
CA PHE A 543 21.29 3.22 16.82
C PHE A 543 21.16 3.87 18.20
N ASP A 544 22.27 3.90 18.95
CA ASP A 544 22.31 4.62 20.20
C ASP A 544 22.44 6.13 19.93
N GLU A 545 21.55 6.90 20.53
CA GLU A 545 21.59 8.36 20.46
C GLU A 545 22.63 8.93 21.42
N ILE A 546 23.47 9.83 20.91
CA ILE A 546 24.47 10.53 21.74
C ILE A 546 24.08 12.00 21.91
N ASP A 547 23.66 12.35 23.13
CA ASP A 547 23.08 13.66 23.48
C ASP A 547 23.94 14.86 23.04
N ILE A 548 25.27 14.80 23.26
CA ILE A 548 26.16 15.91 22.92
C ILE A 548 26.23 16.14 21.40
N VAL A 549 26.11 15.08 20.60
CA VAL A 549 26.08 15.14 19.13
C VAL A 549 24.73 15.66 18.65
N MET A 550 23.63 15.15 19.21
CA MET A 550 22.28 15.63 18.88
C MET A 550 22.11 17.10 19.21
N LYS A 551 22.61 17.56 20.36
CA LYS A 551 22.60 18.97 20.72
C LYS A 551 23.39 19.81 19.71
N TYR A 552 24.53 19.32 19.25
CA TYR A 552 25.32 19.99 18.21
C TYR A 552 24.54 20.07 16.89
N PHE A 553 23.93 18.97 16.42
CA PHE A 553 23.13 18.99 15.19
C PHE A 553 21.89 19.87 15.29
N ASN A 554 21.19 19.88 16.43
CA ASN A 554 20.11 20.83 16.67
C ASN A 554 20.60 22.28 16.57
N ASN A 555 21.76 22.61 17.14
CA ASN A 555 22.33 23.95 17.00
C ASN A 555 22.67 24.32 15.55
N LEU A 556 23.11 23.35 14.73
CA LEU A 556 23.32 23.58 13.30
C LEU A 556 22.01 23.81 12.53
N ALA A 557 20.86 23.42 13.09
CA ALA A 557 19.58 23.48 12.39
C ALA A 557 18.67 24.66 12.80
N TYR A 558 18.97 25.34 13.91
CA TYR A 558 18.08 26.34 14.53
C TYR A 558 18.76 27.68 14.89
N LEU A 559 19.94 27.98 14.34
CA LEU A 559 20.58 29.29 14.51
C LEU A 559 20.05 30.33 13.53
#